data_AF-A0A947AXT1-F1
#
_entry.id   AF-A0A947AXT1-F1
#
_cell.length_a   1.000
_cell.length_b   1.000
_cell.length_c   1.000
_cell.angle_alpha   90.00
_cell.angle_beta   90.00
_cell.angle_gamma   90.00
#
_symmetry.space_group_name_H-M   'P 1'
#
loop_
_entity.id
_entity.type
_entity.pdbx_description
1 polymer ?
#
loop_
_entity_poly.entity_id
_entity_poly.type
_entity_poly.pdbx_seq_one_letter_code
_entity_poly.pdbx_strand_id
1 'polypeptide(L)'
;MNNPEPWQVTTNFVITGLNNPQNAPCWRYITAYETLDNQNGVLSMQKASNLLKDVSVSSTRWSVVFNLKEEQLQIAMGRNYQNLHYFEVP
;
A
#
# COMPACT_ATOMS: atom_id res chain seq x y z
N MET A 1 18.27 -4.02 9.03
CA MET A 1 17.20 -4.24 8.03
C MET A 1 17.84 -4.10 6.67
N ASN A 2 18.08 -5.20 5.95
CA ASN A 2 18.40 -5.11 4.53
C ASN A 2 17.23 -5.75 3.79
N ASN A 3 16.19 -4.97 3.51
CA ASN A 3 15.25 -5.35 2.46
C ASN A 3 15.98 -5.07 1.13
N PRO A 4 16.28 -6.09 0.30
CA PRO A 4 17.00 -5.87 -0.95
C PRO A 4 16.14 -5.13 -1.99
N GLU A 5 14.81 -5.13 -1.81
CA GLU A 5 13.86 -4.53 -2.73
C GLU A 5 13.84 -2.99 -2.64
N PRO A 6 13.61 -2.28 -3.76
CA PRO A 6 13.52 -0.81 -3.80
C PRO A 6 12.19 -0.26 -3.25
N TRP A 7 11.39 -1.11 -2.61
CA TRP A 7 10.07 -0.80 -2.06
C TRP A 7 9.93 -1.42 -0.67
N GLN A 8 8.90 -1.03 0.09
CA GLN A 8 8.68 -1.52 1.45
C GLN A 8 7.20 -1.80 1.73
N VAL A 9 6.94 -2.79 2.58
CA VAL A 9 5.60 -3.09 3.10
C VAL A 9 5.70 -3.20 4.61
N THR A 10 4.73 -2.63 5.32
CA THR A 10 4.58 -2.81 6.76
C THR A 10 3.11 -2.94 7.14
N THR A 11 2.83 -3.75 8.15
CA THR A 11 1.50 -3.85 8.75
C THR A 11 1.61 -3.91 10.29
N ASN A 12 0.92 -4.81 10.98
CA ASN A 12 0.84 -4.84 12.44
C ASN A 12 1.46 -6.12 13.04
N PHE A 13 2.64 -6.52 12.55
CA PHE A 13 3.44 -7.60 13.12
C PHE A 13 4.94 -7.33 12.90
N VAL A 14 5.79 -8.07 13.60
CA VAL A 14 7.25 -7.94 13.48
C VAL A 14 7.74 -8.64 12.22
N ILE A 15 8.27 -7.88 11.27
CA ILE A 15 8.80 -8.41 9.99
C ILE A 15 10.29 -8.79 10.12
N THR A 16 11.02 -8.16 11.04
CA THR A 16 12.45 -8.40 11.21
C THR A 16 12.73 -9.85 11.62
N GLY A 17 13.56 -10.55 10.84
CA GLY A 17 13.91 -11.95 11.08
C GLY A 17 13.03 -12.96 10.34
N LEU A 18 12.02 -12.51 9.58
CA LEU A 18 11.33 -13.39 8.63
C LEU A 18 12.24 -13.68 7.43
N ASN A 19 12.53 -14.97 7.22
CA ASN A 19 13.35 -15.43 6.09
C ASN A 19 12.56 -15.47 4.78
N ASN A 20 11.23 -15.55 4.83
CA ASN A 20 10.35 -15.55 3.66
C ASN A 20 9.13 -14.64 3.90
N PRO A 21 9.03 -13.49 3.20
CA PRO A 21 7.90 -12.56 3.30
C PRO A 21 6.54 -13.20 2.96
N GLN A 22 6.50 -14.22 2.10
CA GLN A 22 5.26 -14.92 1.72
C GLN A 22 4.70 -15.79 2.85
N ASN A 23 5.52 -16.15 3.85
CA ASN A 23 5.09 -16.88 5.04
C ASN A 23 4.65 -15.94 6.18
N ALA A 24 4.44 -14.65 5.90
CA ALA A 24 4.00 -13.71 6.91
C ALA A 24 2.61 -14.10 7.48
N PRO A 25 2.36 -13.94 8.80
CA PRO A 25 1.09 -14.32 9.43
C PRO A 25 -0.09 -13.39 9.10
N CYS A 26 0.08 -12.46 8.16
CA CYS A 26 -0.86 -11.39 7.86
C CYS A 26 -1.16 -11.36 6.36
N TRP A 27 -2.40 -11.70 5.99
CA TRP A 27 -2.84 -11.69 4.59
C TRP A 27 -2.67 -10.32 3.93
N ARG A 28 -2.93 -9.22 4.66
CA ARG A 28 -2.75 -7.84 4.13
C ARG A 28 -1.31 -7.58 3.69
N TYR A 29 -0.37 -8.10 4.46
CA TYR A 29 1.04 -7.97 4.13
C TYR A 29 1.40 -8.79 2.90
N ILE A 30 0.95 -10.05 2.85
CA ILE A 30 1.17 -10.92 1.69
C ILE A 30 0.62 -10.28 0.41
N THR A 31 -0.64 -9.83 0.43
CA THR A 31 -1.27 -9.17 -0.73
C THR A 31 -0.51 -7.93 -1.18
N ALA A 32 -0.08 -7.06 -0.25
CA ALA A 32 0.70 -5.87 -0.60
C ALA A 32 2.10 -6.21 -1.11
N TYR A 33 2.77 -7.20 -0.50
CA TYR A 33 4.08 -7.66 -0.93
C TYR A 33 4.02 -8.23 -2.34
N GLU A 34 3.12 -9.17 -2.61
CA GLU A 34 2.95 -9.79 -3.92
C GLU A 34 2.56 -8.77 -5.00
N THR A 35 1.72 -7.79 -4.65
CA THR A 35 1.35 -6.72 -5.60
C THR A 35 2.55 -5.87 -5.98
N LEU A 36 3.41 -5.51 -5.03
CA LEU A 36 4.62 -4.73 -5.33
C LEU A 36 5.65 -5.56 -6.07
N ASP A 37 5.88 -6.81 -5.64
CA ASP A 37 6.81 -7.74 -6.29
C ASP A 37 6.46 -7.95 -7.77
N ASN A 38 5.19 -8.27 -8.06
CA ASN A 38 4.69 -8.42 -9.43
C ASN A 38 4.76 -7.15 -10.28
N GLN A 39 4.94 -5.98 -9.67
CA GLN A 39 5.03 -4.69 -10.36
C GLN A 39 6.42 -4.07 -10.25
N ASN A 40 7.42 -4.82 -9.75
CA ASN A 40 8.77 -4.32 -9.46
C ASN A 40 8.76 -3.02 -8.63
N GLY A 41 7.81 -2.90 -7.70
CA GLY A 41 7.63 -1.75 -6.82
C GLY A 41 6.99 -0.51 -7.44
N VAL A 42 6.65 -0.51 -8.73
CA VAL A 42 6.15 0.68 -9.43
C VAL A 42 4.64 0.59 -9.67
N LEU A 43 3.88 1.43 -8.96
CA LEU A 43 2.43 1.52 -9.08
C LEU A 43 2.02 2.91 -9.57
N SER A 44 1.03 2.98 -10.47
CA SER A 44 0.30 4.22 -10.71
C SER A 44 -0.59 4.55 -9.51
N MET A 45 -1.02 5.81 -9.37
CA MET A 45 -1.93 6.18 -8.27
C MET A 45 -3.20 5.32 -8.26
N GLN A 46 -3.76 4.99 -9.43
CA GLN A 46 -4.92 4.11 -9.54
C GLN A 46 -4.62 2.68 -9.04
N LYS A 47 -3.48 2.09 -9.42
CA LYS A 47 -3.08 0.75 -8.96
C LYS A 47 -2.80 0.75 -7.45
N ALA A 48 -2.17 1.80 -6.93
CA ALA A 48 -1.95 1.95 -5.49
C ALA A 48 -3.28 2.09 -4.72
N SER A 49 -4.23 2.88 -5.22
CA SER A 49 -5.57 3.01 -4.64
C SER A 49 -6.33 1.67 -4.64
N ASN A 50 -6.21 0.88 -5.71
CA ASN A 50 -6.78 -0.47 -5.77
C ASN A 50 -6.12 -1.40 -4.76
N LEU A 51 -4.79 -1.37 -4.62
CA LEU A 51 -4.11 -2.15 -3.58
C LEU A 51 -4.62 -1.78 -2.18
N LEU A 52 -4.76 -0.48 -1.87
CA LEU A 52 -5.29 -0.03 -0.58
C LEU A 52 -6.72 -0.51 -0.34
N LYS A 53 -7.55 -0.59 -1.40
CA LYS A 53 -8.88 -1.19 -1.34
C LYS A 53 -8.81 -2.67 -0.97
N ASP A 54 -7.94 -3.42 -1.61
CA ASP A 54 -7.81 -4.87 -1.42
C ASP A 54 -7.32 -5.23 -0.02
N VAL A 55 -6.43 -4.42 0.57
CA VAL A 55 -5.94 -4.63 1.95
C VAL A 55 -6.78 -3.92 3.02
N SER A 56 -7.86 -3.24 2.64
CA SER A 56 -8.73 -2.53 3.58
C SER A 56 -9.50 -3.49 4.48
N VAL A 57 -9.72 -3.10 5.73
CA VAL A 57 -10.51 -3.85 6.72
C VAL A 57 -11.71 -3.02 7.17
N SER A 58 -12.66 -3.63 7.87
CA SER A 58 -13.89 -2.95 8.31
C SER A 58 -13.63 -1.67 9.11
N SER A 59 -12.53 -1.59 9.86
CA SER A 59 -12.12 -0.44 10.66
C SER A 59 -11.28 0.61 9.91
N THR A 60 -10.93 0.38 8.63
CA THR A 60 -10.19 1.37 7.82
C THR A 60 -11.02 2.65 7.67
N ARG A 61 -10.54 3.75 8.26
CA ARG A 61 -11.23 5.05 8.24
C ARG A 61 -10.90 5.88 7.01
N TRP A 62 -9.67 5.78 6.53
CA TRP A 62 -9.17 6.48 5.37
C TRP A 62 -8.01 5.72 4.73
N SER A 63 -7.70 6.04 3.49
CA SER A 63 -6.54 5.53 2.75
C SER A 63 -5.97 6.68 1.94
N VAL A 64 -4.64 6.80 1.88
CA VAL A 64 -3.97 7.87 1.14
C VAL A 64 -2.92 7.28 0.20
N VAL A 65 -2.91 7.77 -1.04
CA VAL A 65 -1.84 7.53 -2.00
C VAL A 65 -1.12 8.85 -2.25
N PHE A 66 0.20 8.84 -2.09
CA PHE A 66 1.06 9.98 -2.40
C PHE A 66 1.81 9.72 -3.71
N ASN A 67 1.71 10.65 -4.65
CA ASN A 67 2.56 10.72 -5.82
C ASN A 67 3.55 11.86 -5.61
N LEU A 68 4.73 11.52 -5.10
CA LEU A 68 5.76 12.51 -4.76
C LEU A 68 6.41 13.16 -5.98
N LYS A 69 6.32 12.53 -7.16
CA LYS A 69 6.89 13.08 -8.40
C LYS A 69 6.05 14.23 -8.95
N GLU A 70 4.73 14.09 -8.85
CA GLU A 70 3.76 15.07 -9.34
C GLU A 70 3.21 15.94 -8.21
N GLU A 71 3.71 15.77 -6.98
CA GLU A 71 3.27 16.52 -5.79
C GLU A 71 1.76 16.40 -5.53
N GLN A 72 1.19 15.24 -5.86
CA GLN A 72 -0.25 14.96 -5.73
C GLN A 72 -0.53 13.93 -4.64
N LEU A 73 -1.72 14.01 -4.05
CA LEU A 73 -2.22 12.95 -3.17
C LEU A 73 -3.73 12.69 -3.39
N GLN A 74 -4.11 11.44 -3.18
CA GLN A 74 -5.50 10.96 -3.25
C GLN A 74 -5.91 10.39 -1.90
N ILE A 75 -7.12 10.72 -1.44
CA ILE A 75 -7.69 10.21 -0.19
C ILE A 75 -9.01 9.48 -0.48
N ALA A 76 -9.11 8.23 -0.04
CA ALA A 76 -10.39 7.51 0.06
C ALA A 76 -10.89 7.57 1.49
N MET A 77 -12.08 8.14 1.72
CA MET A 77 -12.71 8.21 3.03
C MET A 77 -13.67 7.03 3.24
N GLY A 78 -13.63 6.41 4.42
CA GLY A 78 -14.57 5.35 4.80
C GLY A 78 -14.59 4.15 3.86
N ARG A 79 -13.45 3.82 3.22
CA ARG A 79 -13.32 2.77 2.20
C ARG A 79 -14.14 3.02 0.92
N ASN A 80 -14.58 4.25 0.67
CA ASN A 80 -15.25 4.61 -0.57
C ASN A 80 -14.21 4.91 -1.67
N TYR A 81 -13.64 3.86 -2.26
CA TYR A 81 -12.66 3.98 -3.35
C TYR A 81 -13.28 4.38 -4.70
N GLN A 82 -14.62 4.54 -4.77
CA GLN A 82 -15.31 5.10 -5.93
C GLN A 82 -15.38 6.63 -5.89
N ASN A 83 -15.19 7.23 -4.71
CA ASN A 83 -15.19 8.67 -4.51
C ASN A 83 -13.88 9.10 -3.83
N LEU A 84 -12.86 9.35 -4.65
CA LEU A 84 -11.54 9.80 -4.18
C LEU A 84 -11.49 11.32 -4.11
N HIS A 85 -10.90 11.84 -3.05
CA HIS A 85 -10.58 13.26 -2.92
C HIS A 85 -9.15 13.50 -3.40
N TYR A 86 -8.94 14.51 -4.25
CA TYR A 86 -7.66 14.81 -4.88
C TYR A 86 -7.14 16.15 -4.36
N PHE A 87 -5.84 16.20 -4.07
CA PHE A 87 -5.15 17.40 -3.64
C PHE A 87 -3.79 17.49 -4.34
N GLU A 88 -3.36 18.71 -4.59
CA GLU A 88 -2.02 19.04 -5.06
C GLU A 88 -1.31 19.79 -3.92
N VAL A 89 -0.05 19.45 -3.69
CA VAL A 89 0.80 20.17 -2.76
C VAL A 89 1.39 21.36 -3.53
N PRO A 90 1.16 22.61 -3.08
CA PRO A 90 1.67 23.81 -3.76
C PRO A 90 3.18 23.97 -3.75
#